data_AF-A0A9W6A5X2-F1
#
_entry.id   AF-A0A9W6A5X2-F1
#
_cell.length_a   1.000
_cell.length_b   1.000
_cell.length_c   1.000
_cell.angle_alpha   90.00
_cell.angle_beta   90.00
_cell.angle_gamma   90.00
#
_symmetry.space_group_name_H-M   'P 1'
#
loop_
_entity.id
_entity.type
_entity.pdbx_description
1 polymer ?
#
loop_
_entity_poly.entity_id
_entity_poly.type
_entity_poly.pdbx_seq_one_letter_code
_entity_poly.pdbx_strand_id
1 'polypeptide(L)'
;MSTKQYLGQEHAGGGHVMESFDGHAEILLESWDILGRLRADPYYVEVVEPSEVTLIDKASVVRRVGYEEVWVAEGKVVDQTKFAHPDSSHT
;
A
#
# COMPACT_ATOMS: atom_id res chain seq x y z
N MET A 1 25.49 -6.70 16.86
CA MET A 1 24.53 -5.61 16.57
C MET A 1 23.94 -5.90 15.20
N SER A 2 22.64 -6.18 15.11
CA SER A 2 21.98 -6.61 13.87
C SER A 2 21.38 -5.39 13.16
N THR A 3 21.75 -5.19 11.90
CA THR A 3 21.26 -4.13 11.03
C THR A 3 19.79 -4.39 10.72
N LYS A 4 18.89 -3.57 11.28
CA LYS A 4 17.50 -3.50 10.85
C LYS A 4 17.48 -3.04 9.38
N GLN A 5 17.37 -3.98 8.45
CA GLN A 5 17.04 -3.65 7.07
C GLN A 5 15.67 -2.96 7.09
N TYR A 6 15.65 -1.72 6.61
CA TYR A 6 14.44 -0.91 6.52
C TYR A 6 13.53 -1.50 5.44
N LEU A 7 12.36 -1.94 5.89
CA LEU A 7 11.33 -2.56 5.09
C LEU A 7 10.65 -1.49 4.21
N GLY A 8 11.13 -1.28 2.99
CA GLY A 8 10.48 -0.34 2.06
C GLY A 8 11.27 0.17 0.86
N GLN A 9 12.50 -0.28 0.62
CA GLN A 9 13.32 0.25 -0.50
C GLN A 9 13.23 -0.52 -1.82
N GLU A 10 12.50 -1.64 -1.88
CA GLU A 10 12.32 -2.39 -3.12
C GLU A 10 10.88 -2.23 -3.61
N HIS A 11 10.72 -1.80 -4.87
CA HIS A 11 9.47 -1.87 -5.62
C HIS A 11 8.81 -3.21 -5.34
N ALA A 12 7.61 -3.20 -4.74
CA ALA A 12 6.59 -4.26 -4.59
C ALA A 12 6.95 -5.68 -5.08
N GLY A 13 8.16 -6.13 -4.79
CA GLY A 13 8.68 -7.44 -5.08
C GLY A 13 8.34 -8.19 -3.83
N GLY A 14 7.34 -9.06 -3.91
CA GLY A 14 6.98 -10.02 -2.87
C GLY A 14 8.10 -11.03 -2.58
N GLY A 15 9.36 -10.62 -2.58
CA GLY A 15 10.53 -11.43 -2.30
C GLY A 15 10.80 -11.48 -0.81
N HIS A 16 10.73 -12.70 -0.26
CA HIS A 16 11.22 -13.14 1.05
C HIS A 16 10.49 -12.73 2.32
N VAL A 17 9.67 -11.67 2.37
CA VAL A 17 8.97 -11.31 3.63
C VAL A 17 7.65 -12.06 3.81
N MET A 18 7.06 -12.61 2.74
CA MET A 18 5.72 -13.22 2.78
C MET A 18 5.68 -14.65 3.32
N GLU A 19 6.81 -15.36 3.44
CA GLU A 19 6.83 -16.77 3.89
C GLU A 19 6.35 -16.95 5.34
N SER A 20 6.31 -15.87 6.11
CA SER A 20 5.87 -15.88 7.52
C SER A 20 4.42 -15.42 7.75
N PHE A 21 3.68 -15.12 6.68
CA PHE A 21 2.30 -14.64 6.77
C PHE A 21 1.32 -15.63 6.12
N ASP A 22 0.22 -15.91 6.82
CA ASP A 22 -0.84 -16.82 6.33
C ASP A 22 -1.73 -16.20 5.25
N GLY A 23 -1.55 -14.90 4.96
CA GLY A 23 -2.32 -14.19 3.96
C GLY A 23 -1.77 -12.80 3.66
N HIS A 24 -2.20 -12.24 2.53
CA HIS A 24 -1.85 -10.90 2.08
C HIS A 24 -3.03 -10.25 1.38
N ALA A 25 -3.24 -8.96 1.68
CA ALA A 25 -4.23 -8.14 1.04
C ALA A 25 -3.63 -6.77 0.72
N GLU A 26 -3.96 -6.26 -0.45
CA GLU A 26 -3.67 -4.89 -0.88
C GLU A 26 -4.99 -4.15 -1.07
N ILE A 27 -5.07 -2.94 -0.52
CA ILE A 27 -6.28 -2.11 -0.59
C ILE A 27 -5.86 -0.76 -1.17
N LEU A 28 -6.34 -0.48 -2.38
CA LEU A 28 -6.18 0.81 -3.02
C LEU A 28 -7.32 1.73 -2.59
N LEU A 29 -6.97 2.96 -2.21
CA LEU A 29 -7.92 3.97 -1.73
C LEU A 29 -7.79 5.22 -2.58
N GLU A 30 -8.94 5.78 -3.00
CA GLU A 30 -8.98 7.09 -3.67
C GLU A 30 -8.69 8.25 -2.71
N SER A 31 -9.02 8.07 -1.42
CA SER A 31 -8.76 9.05 -0.36
C SER A 31 -8.58 8.35 1.00
N TRP A 32 -7.76 8.94 1.86
CA TRP A 32 -7.59 8.49 3.25
C TRP A 32 -8.86 8.63 4.09
N ASP A 33 -9.77 9.54 3.72
CA ASP A 33 -11.05 9.76 4.41
C ASP A 33 -11.92 8.50 4.42
N ILE A 34 -11.72 7.61 3.44
CA ILE A 34 -12.42 6.33 3.35
C ILE A 34 -12.25 5.52 4.63
N LEU A 35 -11.07 5.54 5.26
CA LEU A 35 -10.83 4.79 6.50
C LEU A 35 -11.68 5.29 7.67
N GLY A 36 -11.93 6.61 7.72
CA GLY A 36 -12.83 7.19 8.71
C GLY A 36 -14.27 6.77 8.48
N ARG A 37 -14.73 6.82 7.23
CA ARG A 37 -16.09 6.41 6.84
C ARG A 37 -16.33 4.92 7.07
N LEU A 38 -15.36 4.06 6.75
CA LEU A 38 -15.44 2.61 6.96
C LEU A 38 -15.68 2.28 8.45
N ARG A 39 -14.97 2.97 9.36
CA ARG A 39 -15.16 2.80 10.81
C ARG A 39 -16.50 3.32 11.33
N ALA A 40 -17.17 4.18 10.58
CA ALA A 40 -18.48 4.71 10.92
C ALA A 40 -19.63 3.98 10.20
N ASP A 41 -19.32 3.05 9.28
CA ASP A 41 -20.31 2.34 8.48
C ASP A 41 -20.98 1.24 9.34
N PRO A 42 -22.31 1.29 9.57
CA PRO A 42 -23.01 0.28 10.34
C PRO A 42 -22.88 -1.13 9.76
N TYR A 43 -22.85 -1.27 8.43
CA TYR A 43 -22.69 -2.58 7.80
C TYR A 43 -21.29 -3.15 8.05
N TYR A 44 -20.26 -2.29 8.02
CA TYR A 44 -18.91 -2.74 8.36
C TYR A 44 -18.85 -3.21 9.82
N VAL A 45 -19.37 -2.43 10.76
CA VAL A 45 -19.32 -2.74 12.20
C VAL A 45 -20.18 -3.97 12.56
N GLU A 46 -21.37 -4.09 11.99
CA GLU A 46 -22.34 -5.13 12.40
C GLU A 46 -22.16 -6.46 11.66
N VAL A 47 -21.59 -6.44 10.44
CA VAL A 47 -21.52 -7.63 9.56
C VAL A 47 -20.10 -7.99 9.19
N VAL A 48 -19.31 -7.03 8.69
CA VAL A 48 -17.98 -7.32 8.12
C VAL A 48 -16.95 -7.55 9.23
N GLU A 49 -16.86 -6.65 10.20
CA GLU A 49 -15.86 -6.70 11.26
C GLU A 49 -15.94 -8.00 12.08
N PRO A 50 -17.13 -8.48 12.50
CA PRO A 50 -17.26 -9.75 13.22
C PRO A 50 -16.85 -10.95 12.35
N SER A 51 -17.16 -10.91 11.05
CA SER A 51 -16.76 -11.95 10.10
C SER A 51 -15.23 -12.00 9.94
N GLU A 52 -14.58 -10.85 9.77
CA GLU A 52 -13.13 -10.75 9.65
C GLU A 52 -12.41 -11.32 10.88
N VAL A 53 -12.93 -11.11 12.10
CA VAL A 53 -12.36 -11.65 13.34
C VAL A 53 -12.35 -13.18 13.38
N THR A 54 -13.23 -13.85 12.62
CA THR A 54 -13.22 -15.32 12.52
C THR A 54 -12.13 -15.86 11.61
N LEU A 55 -11.62 -15.03 10.69
CA LEU A 55 -10.67 -15.43 9.64
C LEU A 55 -9.27 -14.85 9.85
N ILE A 56 -9.17 -13.68 10.49
CA ILE A 56 -7.96 -12.88 10.58
C ILE A 56 -7.75 -12.45 12.03
N ASP A 57 -6.61 -12.83 12.61
CA ASP A 57 -6.15 -12.20 13.84
C ASP A 57 -5.66 -10.78 13.53
N LYS A 58 -6.54 -9.79 13.72
CA LYS A 58 -6.24 -8.38 13.44
C LYS A 58 -5.07 -7.82 14.24
N ALA A 59 -4.71 -8.43 15.37
CA ALA A 59 -3.58 -7.99 16.20
C ALA A 59 -2.22 -8.43 15.63
N SER A 60 -2.18 -9.50 14.85
CA SER A 60 -0.95 -9.97 14.17
C SER A 60 -0.73 -9.33 12.80
N VAL A 61 -1.72 -8.61 12.26
CA VAL A 61 -1.63 -7.94 10.96
C VAL A 61 -0.61 -6.80 10.96
N VAL A 62 0.39 -6.92 10.08
CA VAL A 62 1.31 -5.83 9.75
C VAL A 62 0.77 -5.05 8.55
N ARG A 63 0.56 -3.73 8.73
CA ARG A 63 0.07 -2.84 7.66
C ARG A 63 1.21 -1.99 7.11
N ARG A 64 1.27 -1.87 5.79
CA ARG A 64 2.11 -0.88 5.10
C ARG A 64 1.20 0.12 4.42
N VAL A 65 1.59 1.38 4.51
CA VAL A 65 0.92 2.49 3.84
C VAL A 65 1.94 3.08 2.88
N GLY A 66 1.60 3.09 1.60
CA GLY A 66 2.40 3.68 0.55
C GLY A 66 1.52 4.49 -0.38
N TYR A 67 2.15 5.36 -1.16
CA TYR A 67 1.54 5.98 -2.32
C TYR A 67 2.37 5.59 -3.54
N GLU A 68 1.71 5.33 -4.65
CA GLU A 68 2.36 5.13 -5.94
C GLU A 68 2.08 6.36 -6.80
N GLU A 69 3.13 7.01 -7.29
CA GLU A 69 2.99 8.10 -8.25
C GLU A 69 3.00 7.53 -9.66
N VAL A 70 1.91 7.74 -10.39
CA VAL A 70 1.77 7.30 -11.77
C VAL A 70 1.55 8.52 -12.65
N TRP A 71 2.36 8.66 -13.70
CA TRP A 71 2.23 9.75 -14.66
C TRP A 71 1.33 9.31 -15.81
N VAL A 72 0.37 10.16 -16.19
CA VAL A 72 -0.56 9.87 -17.28
C VAL A 72 -0.47 10.97 -18.33
N ALA A 73 -0.18 10.59 -19.58
CA ALA A 73 -0.22 11.46 -20.74
C ALA A 73 -1.14 10.85 -21.80
N GLU A 74 -2.05 11.65 -22.37
CA GLU A 74 -3.04 11.19 -23.38
C GLU A 74 -3.83 9.94 -22.95
N GLY A 75 -4.15 9.83 -21.65
CA GLY A 75 -4.90 8.69 -21.10
C GLY A 75 -4.09 7.41 -20.96
N LYS A 76 -2.76 7.45 -21.10
CA LYS A 76 -1.87 6.29 -20.92
C LYS A 76 -0.86 6.56 -19.81
N VAL A 77 -0.56 5.52 -19.03
CA VAL A 77 0.54 5.53 -18.05
C VAL A 77 1.86 5.69 -18.78
N VAL A 78 2.70 6.62 -18.32
CA VAL A 78 4.02 6.90 -18.87
C VAL A 78 5.11 6.77 -17.81
N ASP A 79 6.28 6.27 -18.23
CA ASP A 79 7.46 6.13 -17.39
C ASP A 79 8.14 7.50 -17.16
N GLN A 80 8.43 7.83 -15.89
CA GLN A 80 9.12 9.08 -15.51
C GLN A 80 10.47 9.24 -16.23
N THR A 81 11.16 8.13 -16.53
CA THR A 81 12.48 8.18 -17.19
C THR A 81 12.44 8.69 -18.62
N LYS A 82 11.26 8.79 -19.23
CA LYS A 82 11.09 9.31 -20.61
C LYS A 82 10.88 10.82 -20.70
N PHE A 83 10.75 11.52 -19.56
CA PHE A 83 10.56 12.98 -19.52
C PHE A 83 11.61 13.70 -18.69
N ALA A 84 12.73 13.04 -18.35
CA ALA A 84 13.91 13.76 -17.88
C ALA A 84 14.35 14.75 -18.98
N HIS A 85 14.05 16.03 -18.79
CA HIS A 85 14.60 17.08 -19.62
C HIS A 85 16.13 17.02 -19.54
N PRO A 86 16.86 17.02 -20.67
CA PRO A 86 18.32 16.97 -20.67
C PRO A 86 19.01 18.22 -20.07
N ASP A 87 18.27 19.21 -19.57
CA ASP A 87 18.82 20.40 -18.93
C ASP A 87 18.22 20.61 -17.53
N SER A 88 18.85 20.01 -16.52
CA SER A 88 18.86 20.59 -15.17
C SER A 88 20.30 20.65 -14.68
N SER A 89 21.13 21.37 -15.44
CA SER A 89 22.30 22.02 -14.88
C SER A 89 21.86 23.34 -14.25
N HIS A 90 21.55 23.32 -12.96
CA HIS A 90 21.61 24.53 -12.15
C HIS A 90 22.39 24.20 -10.88
N THR A 91 23.65 24.63 -10.92
CA THR A 91 24.58 25.02 -9.84
C THR A 91 24.26 24.59 -8.41
#